data_AF-A0A6J6AED5-F1
#
_entry.id   AF-A0A6J6AED5-F1
#
_cell.length_a   1.000
_cell.length_b   1.000
_cell.length_c   1.000
_cell.angle_alpha   90.00
_cell.angle_beta   90.00
_cell.angle_gamma   90.00
#
_symmetry.space_group_name_H-M   'P 1'
#
loop_
_entity.id
_entity.type
_entity.pdbx_description
1 polymer ?
#
loop_
_entity_poly.entity_id
_entity_poly.type
_entity_poly.pdbx_seq_one_letter_code
_entity_poly.pdbx_strand_id
1 'polypeptide(L)'
;MEKSAFDTFMSAFEVAVKKFRVEDPSLATSDMGPMISAKQKAAVEKYLDEPVAFTGSAPSGAGFWLPPTVLLPTSTQSKAWNEEIFGPVVSVMTFDGEDDAIAKANDTEFGLSGSIWTRDSGKAIRVSRAVESGNLSVNSNSSVRYWTPFGGYKQSGLGRELGPDALDSFTEVKNVFISTEK
;
A
#
# COMPACT_ATOMS: atom_id res chain seq x y z
N MET A 1 1.63 -3.13 13.06
CA MET A 1 1.96 -4.47 13.58
C MET A 1 1.49 -4.58 15.03
N GLU A 2 0.98 -5.72 15.47
CA GLU A 2 0.63 -5.90 16.88
C GLU A 2 1.90 -5.87 17.75
N LYS A 3 1.86 -5.17 18.90
CA LYS A 3 3.05 -5.00 19.78
C LYS A 3 3.74 -6.33 20.11
N SER A 4 2.97 -7.38 20.38
CA SER A 4 3.46 -8.71 20.74
C SER A 4 4.30 -9.39 19.65
N ALA A 5 4.11 -9.01 18.38
CA ALA A 5 4.83 -9.58 17.24
C ALA A 5 5.94 -8.67 16.69
N PHE A 6 6.05 -7.44 17.20
CA PHE A 6 6.91 -6.39 16.62
C PHE A 6 8.38 -6.80 16.55
N ASP A 7 8.99 -7.20 17.67
CA ASP A 7 10.43 -7.51 17.71
C ASP A 7 10.81 -8.70 16.82
N THR A 8 9.97 -9.75 16.83
CA THR A 8 10.17 -10.93 15.99
C THR A 8 10.02 -10.58 14.51
N PHE A 9 9.02 -9.78 14.16
CA PHE A 9 8.83 -9.31 12.79
C PHE A 9 10.00 -8.45 12.33
N MET A 10 10.40 -7.43 13.11
CA MET A 10 11.46 -6.50 12.72
C MET A 10 12.80 -7.21 12.54
N SER A 11 13.10 -8.19 13.39
CA SER A 11 14.32 -9.01 13.28
C SER A 11 14.32 -9.83 11.97
N ALA A 12 13.22 -10.49 11.63
CA ALA A 12 13.09 -11.24 10.38
C ALA A 12 13.06 -10.32 9.15
N PHE A 13 12.42 -9.16 9.28
CA PHE A 13 12.26 -8.18 8.21
C PHE A 13 13.59 -7.52 7.86
N GLU A 14 14.44 -7.23 8.85
CA GLU A 14 15.79 -6.72 8.62
C GLU A 14 16.61 -7.68 7.75
N VAL A 15 16.57 -8.98 8.05
CA VAL A 15 17.26 -10.01 7.25
C VAL A 15 16.73 -10.04 5.82
N ALA A 16 15.41 -9.92 5.64
CA ALA A 16 14.81 -9.90 4.30
C ALA A 16 15.22 -8.65 3.51
N VAL A 17 15.15 -7.46 4.12
CA VAL A 17 15.53 -6.19 3.50
C VAL A 17 17.00 -6.15 3.12
N LYS A 18 17.91 -6.65 3.98
CA LYS A 18 19.34 -6.72 3.68
C LYS A 18 19.70 -7.71 2.56
N LYS A 19 18.83 -8.70 2.31
CA LYS A 19 19.01 -9.68 1.21
C LYS A 19 18.38 -9.24 -0.11
N PHE A 20 17.59 -8.17 -0.10
CA PHE A 20 16.86 -7.70 -1.27
C PHE A 20 17.84 -7.15 -2.32
N ARG A 21 17.82 -7.74 -3.52
CA ARG A 21 18.81 -7.44 -4.57
C ARG A 21 18.38 -6.26 -5.42
N VAL A 22 18.88 -5.08 -5.06
CA VAL A 22 18.74 -3.87 -5.88
C VAL A 22 19.87 -3.83 -6.89
N GLU A 23 19.54 -4.08 -8.15
CA GLU A 23 20.51 -4.34 -9.21
C GLU A 23 20.00 -3.84 -10.57
N ASP A 24 20.81 -4.00 -11.62
CA ASP A 24 20.37 -3.79 -13.00
C ASP A 24 19.15 -4.69 -13.31
N PRO A 25 18.00 -4.11 -13.73
CA PRO A 25 16.77 -4.87 -13.96
C PRO A 25 16.86 -5.86 -15.13
N SER A 26 17.90 -5.82 -15.95
CA SER A 26 18.16 -6.83 -16.99
C SER A 26 18.70 -8.15 -16.43
N LEU A 27 19.19 -8.16 -15.17
CA LEU A 27 19.69 -9.35 -14.52
C LEU A 27 18.53 -10.20 -13.99
N ALA A 28 18.58 -11.51 -14.26
CA ALA A 28 17.59 -12.46 -13.73
C ALA A 28 17.61 -12.57 -12.19
N THR A 29 18.67 -12.09 -11.54
CA THR A 29 18.80 -12.00 -10.09
C THR A 29 18.16 -10.74 -9.50
N SER A 30 17.86 -9.73 -10.30
CA SER A 30 17.37 -8.45 -9.79
C SER A 30 15.98 -8.59 -9.17
N ASP A 31 15.86 -8.20 -7.91
CA ASP A 31 14.56 -8.10 -7.23
C ASP A 31 13.95 -6.70 -7.42
N MET A 32 14.79 -5.67 -7.65
CA MET A 32 14.36 -4.27 -7.79
C MET A 32 15.34 -3.42 -8.61
N GLY A 33 14.79 -2.60 -9.51
CA GLY A 33 15.56 -1.63 -10.29
C GLY A 33 15.67 -0.23 -9.64
N PRO A 34 16.18 0.77 -10.38
CA PRO A 34 16.31 2.14 -9.89
C PRO A 34 14.96 2.88 -9.87
N MET A 35 14.92 4.03 -9.20
CA MET A 35 13.82 4.98 -9.32
C MET A 35 13.69 5.50 -10.76
N ILE A 36 12.48 5.90 -11.14
CA ILE A 36 12.19 6.33 -12.52
C ILE A 36 12.93 7.61 -12.94
N SER A 37 13.24 8.51 -11.99
CA SER A 37 13.89 9.79 -12.29
C SER A 37 14.65 10.36 -11.09
N ALA A 38 15.60 11.27 -11.35
CA ALA A 38 16.29 12.04 -10.33
C ALA A 38 15.32 12.85 -9.45
N LYS A 39 14.28 13.44 -10.07
CA LYS A 39 13.25 14.20 -9.35
C LYS A 39 12.51 13.31 -8.35
N GLN A 40 12.09 12.12 -8.78
CA GLN A 40 11.38 11.18 -7.90
C GLN A 40 12.29 10.67 -6.79
N LYS A 41 13.55 10.32 -7.09
CA LYS A 41 14.53 9.94 -6.08
C LYS A 41 14.69 11.04 -5.01
N ALA A 42 14.91 12.28 -5.44
CA ALA A 42 15.05 13.42 -4.52
C ALA A 42 13.77 13.74 -3.74
N ALA A 43 12.58 13.39 -4.26
CA ALA A 43 11.34 13.50 -3.52
C ALA A 43 11.26 12.45 -2.41
N VAL A 44 11.60 11.19 -2.70
CA VAL A 44 11.62 10.09 -1.72
C VAL A 44 12.65 10.34 -0.62
N GLU A 45 13.84 10.83 -0.95
CA GLU A 45 14.91 11.09 0.01
C GLU A 45 14.50 12.10 1.10
N LYS A 46 13.51 12.97 0.85
CA LYS A 46 13.00 13.92 1.85
C LYS A 46 12.24 13.27 3.01
N TYR A 47 11.78 12.04 2.84
CA TYR A 47 11.07 11.28 3.89
C TYR A 47 12.02 10.48 4.78
N LEU A 48 13.32 10.47 4.47
CA LEU A 48 14.34 9.73 5.22
C LEU A 48 14.89 10.52 6.42
N ASP A 49 14.22 11.60 6.81
CA ASP A 49 14.47 12.37 8.04
C ASP A 49 13.81 11.73 9.29
N GLU A 50 12.85 10.83 9.08
CA GLU A 50 12.22 10.02 10.12
C GLU A 50 13.18 8.94 10.67
N PRO A 51 12.95 8.42 11.90
CA PRO A 51 13.79 7.38 12.47
C PRO A 51 13.89 6.14 11.57
N VAL A 52 15.10 5.88 11.08
CA VAL A 52 15.40 4.70 10.25
C VAL A 52 15.67 3.50 11.15
N ALA A 53 14.91 2.41 10.95
CA ALA A 53 15.16 1.14 11.62
C ALA A 53 16.36 0.44 10.99
N PHE A 54 16.32 0.26 9.67
CA PHE A 54 17.38 -0.33 8.87
C PHE A 54 17.17 -0.02 7.39
N THR A 55 18.26 -0.12 6.64
CA THR A 55 18.32 0.13 5.20
C THR A 55 19.06 -1.04 4.53
N GLY A 56 18.57 -1.45 3.36
CA GLY A 56 19.24 -2.40 2.50
C GLY A 56 20.44 -1.78 1.78
N SER A 57 20.84 -2.37 0.66
CA SER A 57 21.89 -1.83 -0.21
C SER A 57 21.34 -1.45 -1.58
N ALA A 58 22.05 -0.55 -2.26
CA ALA A 58 21.79 -0.22 -3.65
C ALA A 58 23.12 0.15 -4.34
N PRO A 59 23.20 0.04 -5.68
CA PRO A 59 24.40 0.41 -6.41
C PRO A 59 24.76 1.90 -6.24
N SER A 60 26.05 2.20 -6.33
CA SER A 60 26.56 3.57 -6.42
C SER A 60 26.85 3.93 -7.89
N GLY A 61 26.90 5.24 -8.19
CA GLY A 61 27.21 5.74 -9.53
C GLY A 61 25.97 6.06 -10.38
N ALA A 62 26.05 5.83 -11.68
CA ALA A 62 25.02 6.21 -12.64
C ALA A 62 23.70 5.47 -12.41
N GLY A 63 22.59 6.20 -12.43
CA GLY A 63 21.25 5.69 -12.15
C GLY A 63 20.63 6.34 -10.90
N PHE A 64 19.32 6.16 -10.73
CA PHE A 64 18.56 6.75 -9.62
C PHE A 64 18.33 5.72 -8.52
N TRP A 65 19.42 5.11 -8.06
CA TRP A 65 19.41 4.05 -7.06
C TRP A 65 19.00 4.60 -5.69
N LEU A 66 18.09 3.89 -5.04
CA LEU A 66 17.71 4.11 -3.66
C LEU A 66 17.54 2.75 -2.96
N PRO A 67 18.17 2.52 -1.80
CA PRO A 67 18.04 1.26 -1.09
C PRO A 67 16.66 1.13 -0.42
N PRO A 68 16.14 -0.10 -0.26
CA PRO A 68 14.92 -0.33 0.50
C PRO A 68 15.13 0.11 1.94
N THR A 69 14.27 0.97 2.45
CA THR A 69 14.44 1.61 3.76
C THR A 69 13.21 1.39 4.62
N VAL A 70 13.43 1.06 5.89
CA VAL A 70 12.35 0.86 6.86
C VAL A 70 12.38 1.98 7.89
N LEU A 71 11.26 2.69 8.01
CA LEU A 71 11.07 3.82 8.92
C LEU A 71 10.21 3.42 10.12
N LEU A 72 10.43 4.09 11.25
CA LEU A 72 9.69 3.93 12.50
C LEU A 72 9.04 5.27 12.89
N PRO A 73 7.98 5.71 12.19
CA PRO A 73 7.26 6.91 12.57
C PRO A 73 6.63 6.75 13.95
N THR A 74 6.64 7.83 14.73
CA THR A 74 6.13 7.83 16.11
C THR A 74 4.64 8.16 16.22
N SER A 75 4.05 8.66 15.14
CA SER A 75 2.65 9.10 15.07
C SER A 75 2.08 8.87 13.67
N THR A 76 0.75 8.71 13.57
CA THR A 76 0.08 8.65 12.27
C THR A 76 0.20 9.97 11.51
N GLN A 77 0.39 11.07 12.22
CA GLN A 77 0.59 12.41 11.63
C GLN A 77 1.99 12.64 11.05
N SER A 78 2.92 11.67 11.20
CA SER A 78 4.22 11.70 10.53
C SER A 78 4.04 11.70 9.01
N LYS A 79 4.86 12.47 8.30
CA LYS A 79 4.80 12.53 6.83
C LYS A 79 5.03 11.18 6.18
N ALA A 80 5.97 10.40 6.70
CA ALA A 80 6.25 9.05 6.21
C ALA A 80 5.11 8.04 6.46
N TRP A 81 4.08 8.40 7.23
CA TRP A 81 2.88 7.60 7.43
C TRP A 81 1.71 8.09 6.58
N ASN A 82 1.46 9.40 6.58
CA ASN A 82 0.27 10.00 5.96
C ASN A 82 0.43 10.39 4.49
N GLU A 83 1.64 10.62 4.00
CA GLU A 83 1.89 11.00 2.61
C GLU A 83 2.38 9.80 1.78
N GLU A 84 2.04 9.81 0.50
CA GLU A 84 2.43 8.75 -0.42
C GLU A 84 3.86 8.94 -0.93
N ILE A 85 4.81 8.17 -0.37
CA ILE A 85 6.24 8.30 -0.67
C ILE A 85 6.56 7.88 -2.12
N PHE A 86 5.88 6.85 -2.64
CA PHE A 86 6.11 6.32 -4.00
C PHE A 86 7.59 5.94 -4.26
N GLY A 87 8.21 5.26 -3.29
CA GLY A 87 9.57 4.73 -3.36
C GLY A 87 9.74 3.47 -2.53
N PRO A 88 10.94 2.87 -2.51
CA PRO A 88 11.22 1.64 -1.76
C PRO A 88 11.36 1.93 -0.25
N VAL A 89 10.32 2.50 0.35
CA VAL A 89 10.29 2.90 1.76
C VAL A 89 9.03 2.32 2.39
N VAL A 90 9.19 1.65 3.53
CA VAL A 90 8.08 1.10 4.32
C VAL A 90 8.13 1.67 5.72
N SER A 91 7.00 2.19 6.19
CA SER A 91 6.81 2.65 7.56
C SER A 91 6.19 1.55 8.42
N VAL A 92 6.77 1.29 9.59
CA VAL A 92 6.26 0.29 10.53
C VAL A 92 5.85 0.98 11.83
N MET A 93 4.58 0.83 12.19
CA MET A 93 4.02 1.31 13.45
C MET A 93 3.38 0.17 14.22
N THR A 94 3.44 0.23 15.55
CA THR A 94 2.70 -0.71 16.40
C THR A 94 1.26 -0.27 16.62
N PHE A 95 0.37 -1.22 16.87
CA PHE A 95 -1.00 -0.96 17.33
C PHE A 95 -1.33 -1.82 18.55
N ASP A 96 -2.35 -1.41 19.29
CA ASP A 96 -2.85 -2.08 20.50
C ASP A 96 -4.30 -2.56 20.30
N GLY A 97 -4.44 -3.83 19.91
CA GLY A 97 -5.74 -4.42 19.64
C GLY A 97 -6.36 -4.06 18.29
N GLU A 98 -7.57 -4.56 18.06
CA GLU A 98 -8.28 -4.47 16.78
C GLU A 98 -8.76 -3.04 16.48
N ASP A 99 -9.34 -2.37 17.48
CA ASP A 99 -9.91 -1.02 17.31
C ASP A 99 -8.84 0.04 16.99
N ASP A 100 -7.68 0.00 17.68
CA ASP A 100 -6.56 0.90 17.39
C ASP A 100 -5.96 0.61 16.00
N ALA A 101 -5.87 -0.66 15.59
CA ALA A 101 -5.40 -1.02 14.26
C ALA A 101 -6.31 -0.43 13.16
N ILE A 102 -7.63 -0.54 13.33
CA ILE A 102 -8.63 0.01 12.40
C ILE A 102 -8.54 1.54 12.39
N ALA A 103 -8.49 2.19 13.56
CA ALA A 103 -8.38 3.63 13.67
C ALA A 103 -7.13 4.15 12.95
N LYS A 104 -5.96 3.54 13.16
CA LYS A 104 -4.71 3.92 12.47
C LYS A 104 -4.75 3.64 10.98
N ALA A 105 -5.36 2.55 10.54
CA ALA A 105 -5.48 2.22 9.12
C ALA A 105 -6.40 3.20 8.36
N ASN A 106 -7.42 3.73 9.03
CA ASN A 106 -8.35 4.69 8.46
C ASN A 106 -7.91 6.16 8.64
N ASP A 107 -6.94 6.45 9.51
CA ASP A 107 -6.35 7.79 9.71
C ASP A 107 -5.43 8.18 8.55
N THR A 108 -6.04 8.32 7.37
CA THR A 108 -5.42 8.75 6.12
C THR A 108 -6.52 9.27 5.19
N GLU A 109 -6.15 10.18 4.29
CA GLU A 109 -7.03 10.70 3.24
C GLU A 109 -7.24 9.69 2.10
N PHE A 110 -6.48 8.59 2.09
CA PHE A 110 -6.49 7.57 1.04
C PHE A 110 -7.25 6.31 1.45
N GLY A 111 -7.58 5.48 0.46
CA GLY A 111 -8.37 4.26 0.67
C GLY A 111 -8.32 3.31 -0.54
N LEU A 112 -7.15 3.14 -1.15
CA LEU A 112 -7.03 2.35 -2.39
C LEU A 112 -7.04 0.85 -2.15
N SER A 113 -6.06 0.37 -1.39
CA SER A 113 -5.87 -1.07 -1.15
C SER A 113 -5.16 -1.34 0.18
N GLY A 114 -5.21 -2.60 0.64
CA GLY A 114 -4.50 -3.03 1.85
C GLY A 114 -4.53 -4.54 2.05
N SER A 115 -3.84 -5.00 3.11
CA SER A 115 -3.76 -6.42 3.45
C SER A 115 -3.93 -6.65 4.95
N ILE A 116 -4.69 -7.68 5.30
CA ILE A 116 -4.94 -8.11 6.68
C ILE A 116 -4.27 -9.48 6.87
N TRP A 117 -3.41 -9.60 7.88
CA TRP A 117 -2.71 -10.85 8.19
C TRP A 117 -3.17 -11.35 9.55
N THR A 118 -3.92 -12.45 9.57
CA THR A 118 -4.46 -13.05 10.80
C THR A 118 -4.83 -14.52 10.57
N ARG A 119 -4.72 -15.32 11.65
CA ARG A 119 -5.24 -16.69 11.67
C ARG A 119 -6.71 -16.77 12.11
N ASP A 120 -7.25 -15.67 12.65
CA ASP A 120 -8.64 -15.56 13.09
C ASP A 120 -9.51 -15.02 11.95
N SER A 121 -10.34 -15.89 11.38
CA SER A 121 -11.27 -15.53 10.30
C SER A 121 -12.36 -14.55 10.73
N GLY A 122 -12.80 -14.60 12.00
CA GLY A 122 -13.77 -13.65 12.52
C GLY A 122 -13.18 -12.24 12.58
N LYS A 123 -11.93 -12.12 13.05
CA LYS A 123 -11.17 -10.87 12.99
C LYS A 123 -10.97 -10.39 11.55
N ALA A 124 -10.61 -11.29 10.63
CA ALA A 124 -10.45 -10.94 9.21
C ALA A 124 -11.73 -10.30 8.64
N ILE A 125 -12.90 -10.87 8.92
CA ILE A 125 -14.20 -10.33 8.46
C ILE A 125 -14.52 -9.00 9.12
N ARG A 126 -14.33 -8.86 10.44
CA ARG A 126 -14.62 -7.60 11.14
C ARG A 126 -13.74 -6.45 10.66
N VAL A 127 -12.42 -6.69 10.59
CA VAL A 127 -11.45 -5.68 10.16
C VAL A 127 -11.65 -5.32 8.68
N SER A 128 -11.88 -6.30 7.80
CA SER A 128 -12.12 -6.00 6.38
C SER A 128 -13.39 -5.17 6.12
N ARG A 129 -14.40 -5.29 6.98
CA ARG A 129 -15.61 -4.44 6.91
C ARG A 129 -15.39 -3.03 7.45
N ALA A 130 -14.46 -2.86 8.39
CA ALA A 130 -14.24 -1.61 9.10
C ALA A 130 -13.17 -0.72 8.45
N VAL A 131 -12.21 -1.32 7.73
CA VAL A 131 -11.17 -0.57 7.01
C VAL A 131 -11.78 0.04 5.74
N GLU A 132 -11.61 1.35 5.59
CA GLU A 132 -12.17 2.16 4.50
C GLU A 132 -11.27 2.09 3.26
N SER A 133 -11.22 0.92 2.63
CA SER A 133 -10.40 0.66 1.45
C SER A 133 -11.19 -0.08 0.39
N GLY A 134 -10.94 0.24 -0.89
CA GLY A 134 -11.64 -0.41 -2.00
C GLY A 134 -11.21 -1.85 -2.25
N ASN A 135 -9.98 -2.22 -1.90
CA ASN A 135 -9.41 -3.52 -2.24
C ASN A 135 -8.60 -4.11 -1.08
N LEU A 136 -9.17 -5.09 -0.39
CA LEU A 136 -8.50 -5.76 0.72
C LEU A 136 -8.21 -7.22 0.39
N SER A 137 -7.00 -7.65 0.72
CA SER A 137 -6.62 -9.06 0.76
C SER A 137 -6.50 -9.55 2.19
N VAL A 138 -6.87 -10.80 2.45
CA VAL A 138 -6.62 -11.48 3.72
C VAL A 138 -5.55 -12.55 3.49
N ASN A 139 -4.47 -12.51 4.27
CA ASN A 139 -3.32 -13.42 4.20
C ASN A 139 -2.66 -13.48 2.81
N SER A 140 -2.63 -12.34 2.13
CA SER A 140 -1.96 -12.13 0.85
C SER A 140 -1.58 -10.66 0.71
N ASN A 141 -0.51 -10.37 -0.04
CA ASN A 141 -0.12 -9.02 -0.44
C ASN A 141 -0.72 -8.58 -1.78
N SER A 142 -1.62 -9.38 -2.37
CA SER A 142 -2.22 -9.13 -3.67
C SER A 142 -3.73 -9.06 -3.56
N SER A 143 -4.27 -7.84 -3.57
CA SER A 143 -5.71 -7.55 -3.50
C SER A 143 -6.37 -7.31 -4.86
N VAL A 144 -5.60 -7.10 -5.93
CA VAL A 144 -6.12 -6.79 -7.28
C VAL A 144 -6.29 -8.07 -8.12
N ARG A 145 -7.44 -8.24 -8.79
CA ARG A 145 -7.68 -9.29 -9.80
C ARG A 145 -8.35 -8.66 -11.03
N TYR A 146 -8.04 -9.16 -12.23
CA TYR A 146 -8.61 -8.60 -13.47
C TYR A 146 -10.15 -8.76 -13.56
N TRP A 147 -10.70 -9.74 -12.85
CA TRP A 147 -12.13 -10.08 -12.86
C TRP A 147 -12.92 -9.50 -11.68
N THR A 148 -12.30 -8.69 -10.82
CA THR A 148 -12.97 -8.00 -9.71
C THR A 148 -12.81 -6.49 -9.86
N PRO A 149 -13.78 -5.68 -9.41
CA PRO A 149 -13.64 -4.22 -9.44
C PRO A 149 -12.43 -3.75 -8.64
N PHE A 150 -11.76 -2.72 -9.15
CA PHE A 150 -10.63 -2.04 -8.53
C PHE A 150 -10.84 -0.53 -8.55
N GLY A 151 -10.78 0.10 -7.39
CA GLY A 151 -10.71 1.54 -7.24
C GLY A 151 -10.76 1.94 -5.78
N GLY A 152 -10.52 3.21 -5.49
CA GLY A 152 -10.33 3.68 -4.12
C GLY A 152 -11.58 4.18 -3.40
N TYR A 153 -11.45 4.32 -2.10
CA TYR A 153 -12.27 5.18 -1.24
C TYR A 153 -11.57 6.54 -1.08
N LYS A 154 -12.30 7.53 -0.57
CA LYS A 154 -11.75 8.85 -0.21
C LYS A 154 -11.01 9.52 -1.39
N GLN A 155 -9.81 10.05 -1.16
CA GLN A 155 -9.02 10.70 -2.21
C GLN A 155 -8.31 9.72 -3.16
N SER A 156 -8.43 8.41 -2.95
CA SER A 156 -7.85 7.41 -3.86
C SER A 156 -8.66 7.19 -5.15
N GLY A 157 -9.75 7.93 -5.35
CA GLY A 157 -10.46 8.00 -6.62
C GLY A 157 -11.98 7.82 -6.49
N LEU A 158 -12.68 8.12 -7.59
CA LEU A 158 -14.12 7.94 -7.75
C LEU A 158 -14.37 6.96 -8.90
N GLY A 159 -15.34 6.07 -8.74
CA GLY A 159 -15.61 5.00 -9.70
C GLY A 159 -14.74 3.75 -9.50
N ARG A 160 -14.87 2.77 -10.40
CA ARG A 160 -14.15 1.50 -10.38
C ARG A 160 -13.75 1.11 -11.80
N GLU A 161 -12.57 0.53 -11.93
CA GLU A 161 -12.07 -0.13 -13.15
C GLU A 161 -12.04 -1.65 -12.93
N LEU A 162 -11.81 -2.42 -14.00
CA LEU A 162 -11.78 -3.89 -14.00
C LEU A 162 -13.10 -4.56 -13.57
N GLY A 163 -13.12 -5.89 -13.65
CA GLY A 163 -14.27 -6.68 -13.23
C GLY A 163 -15.53 -6.46 -14.06
N PRO A 164 -16.66 -7.03 -13.61
CA PRO A 164 -17.91 -6.96 -14.35
C PRO A 164 -18.49 -5.54 -14.42
N ASP A 165 -18.23 -4.70 -13.41
CA ASP A 165 -18.79 -3.35 -13.31
C ASP A 165 -18.05 -2.31 -14.17
N ALA A 166 -16.85 -2.61 -14.69
CA ALA A 166 -16.07 -1.65 -15.49
C ALA A 166 -16.82 -1.12 -16.70
N LEU A 167 -17.62 -1.97 -17.35
CA LEU A 167 -18.35 -1.60 -18.57
C LEU A 167 -19.34 -0.47 -18.32
N ASP A 168 -19.90 -0.36 -17.12
CA ASP A 168 -20.86 0.69 -16.78
C ASP A 168 -20.24 2.08 -16.95
N SER A 169 -18.96 2.25 -16.59
CA SER A 169 -18.20 3.49 -16.75
C SER A 169 -17.91 3.86 -18.21
N PHE A 170 -18.09 2.92 -19.16
CA PHE A 170 -17.90 3.13 -20.60
C PHE A 170 -19.23 3.11 -21.38
N THR A 171 -20.37 3.14 -20.68
CA THR A 171 -21.71 3.18 -21.29
C THR A 171 -22.49 4.39 -20.82
N GLU A 172 -23.55 4.75 -21.56
CA GLU A 172 -24.45 5.85 -21.20
C GLU A 172 -25.89 5.33 -21.12
N VAL A 173 -26.54 5.54 -19.98
CA VAL A 173 -27.90 5.02 -19.74
C VAL A 173 -28.92 5.96 -20.37
N LYS A 174 -29.73 5.44 -21.30
CA LYS A 174 -30.83 6.19 -21.93
C LYS A 174 -32.19 5.67 -21.47
N ASN A 175 -32.96 6.53 -20.81
CA ASN A 175 -34.37 6.28 -20.54
C ASN A 175 -35.23 6.83 -21.69
N VAL A 176 -36.11 5.98 -22.24
CA VAL A 176 -37.11 6.37 -23.24
C VAL A 176 -38.48 5.93 -22.76
N PHE A 177 -39.40 6.88 -22.59
CA PHE A 177 -40.78 6.63 -22.24
C PHE A 177 -41.70 6.86 -23.44
N ILE A 178 -42.68 5.98 -23.63
CA ILE A 178 -43.73 6.12 -24.64
C ILE A 178 -45.07 6.15 -23.92
N SER A 179 -45.78 7.30 -24.00
CA SER A 179 -47.10 7.44 -23.41
C SER A 179 -48.13 6.60 -24.18
N THR A 180 -49.03 5.94 -23.45
CA THR A 180 -50.17 5.20 -23.99
C THR A 180 -51.52 5.81 -23.60
N GLU A 181 -51.51 6.95 -22.91
CA GLU A 181 -52.72 7.71 -22.60
C GLU A 181 -53.27 8.34 -23.89
N LYS A 182 -54.58 8.24 -24.09
CA LYS A 182 -55.29 8.77 -25.26
C LYS A 182 -55.67 10.23 -25.09
#